data_AF-A0A967A9Y8-F1
#
_entry.id   AF-A0A967A9Y8-F1
#
_cell.length_a   1.000
_cell.length_b   1.000
_cell.length_c   1.000
_cell.angle_alpha   90.00
_cell.angle_beta   90.00
_cell.angle_gamma   90.00
#
_symmetry.space_group_name_H-M   'P 1'
#
loop_
_entity.id
_entity.type
_entity.pdbx_description
1 polymer ?
#
loop_
_entity_poly.entity_id
_entity_poly.type
_entity_poly.pdbx_seq_one_letter_code
_entity_poly.pdbx_strand_id
1 'polypeptide(L)'
;MKIAQIWRYPVKSMAGERLEHGHIGPLGIEGDRIVHVENEDGHVITSRTHHRLLGHHGRLNESGEPVVDGFLWSDPKTRKDVVDIVGRGAQLVRDDSRDRFDVLPLLVATDGAIAAFGRDGRRLRPNLVIGGVEGLAERSWPGQCLHIGEVIIGIQDLRGRCIMTTFDPDSLKQDRQVLTDIVRRFGGTLALNCFVIRGGEIRVGDTVELARHRQCEAAHTS
;
A
#
# COMPACT_ATOMS: atom_id res chain seq x y z
N MET A 1 14.58 -0.88 14.93
CA MET A 1 13.88 -1.62 13.84
C MET A 1 14.51 -1.19 12.51
N LYS A 2 14.08 -1.73 11.36
CA LYS A 2 14.56 -1.27 10.05
C LYS A 2 13.50 -1.37 8.96
N ILE A 3 13.67 -0.67 7.84
CA ILE A 3 12.87 -0.94 6.64
C ILE A 3 13.28 -2.30 6.06
N ALA A 4 12.38 -3.28 6.07
CA ALA A 4 12.59 -4.58 5.47
C ALA A 4 12.15 -4.64 4.01
N GLN A 5 11.08 -3.91 3.66
CA GLN A 5 10.55 -3.85 2.30
C GLN A 5 9.90 -2.49 2.02
N ILE A 6 10.00 -2.05 0.76
CA ILE A 6 9.30 -0.90 0.21
C ILE A 6 8.48 -1.38 -0.98
N TRP A 7 7.23 -0.94 -1.06
CA TRP A 7 6.28 -1.33 -2.09
C TRP A 7 5.51 -0.12 -2.61
N ARG A 8 5.31 -0.08 -3.92
CA ARG A 8 4.50 0.93 -4.60
C ARG A 8 3.42 0.26 -5.45
N TYR A 9 2.24 0.85 -5.49
CA TYR A 9 1.09 0.38 -6.26
C TYR A 9 0.59 1.50 -7.18
N PRO A 10 1.23 1.73 -8.35
CA PRO A 10 0.86 2.86 -9.22
C PRO A 10 -0.59 2.85 -9.68
N VAL A 11 -1.14 1.65 -9.88
CA VAL A 11 -2.56 1.45 -10.19
C VAL A 11 -3.27 0.84 -8.98
N LYS A 12 -4.27 1.55 -8.45
CA LYS A 12 -4.95 1.25 -7.18
C LYS A 12 -5.42 -0.21 -7.03
N SER A 13 -5.91 -0.79 -8.13
CA SER A 13 -6.54 -2.11 -8.19
C SER A 13 -5.59 -3.26 -8.58
N MET A 14 -4.34 -2.96 -8.93
CA MET A 14 -3.41 -3.94 -9.51
C MET A 14 -2.32 -4.39 -8.52
N ALA A 15 -1.60 -5.46 -8.84
CA ALA A 15 -0.37 -5.81 -8.12
C ALA A 15 0.65 -4.67 -8.25
N GLY A 16 1.48 -4.51 -7.22
CA GLY A 16 2.49 -3.46 -7.15
C GLY A 16 3.88 -3.97 -7.49
N GLU A 17 4.85 -3.08 -7.29
CA GLU A 17 6.28 -3.34 -7.45
C GLU A 17 7.00 -3.23 -6.10
N ARG A 18 8.05 -4.04 -5.94
CA ARG A 18 8.97 -3.94 -4.82
C ARG A 18 10.11 -2.99 -5.19
N LEU A 19 10.45 -2.09 -4.27
CA LEU A 19 11.51 -1.10 -4.44
C LEU A 19 12.66 -1.36 -3.46
N GLU A 20 13.88 -1.02 -3.88
CA GLU A 20 15.05 -0.98 -2.99
C GLU A 20 15.24 0.42 -2.37
N HIS A 21 14.75 1.46 -3.03
CA HIS A 21 14.73 2.84 -2.54
C HIS A 21 13.49 3.59 -3.07
N GLY A 22 13.13 4.69 -2.42
CA GLY A 22 12.02 5.53 -2.86
C GLY A 22 12.01 6.89 -2.18
N HIS A 23 11.18 7.79 -2.68
CA HIS A 23 10.94 9.09 -2.06
C HIS A 23 9.55 9.11 -1.41
N ILE A 24 9.49 9.56 -0.16
CA ILE A 24 8.25 9.83 0.57
C ILE A 24 7.92 11.31 0.38
N GLY A 25 6.90 11.60 -0.41
CA GLY A 25 6.31 12.93 -0.54
C GLY A 25 5.17 13.17 0.47
N PRO A 26 4.49 14.32 0.42
CA PRO A 26 3.38 14.64 1.32
C PRO A 26 2.21 13.65 1.28
N LEU A 27 2.10 12.89 0.18
CA LEU A 27 1.05 11.90 -0.08
C LEU A 27 1.57 10.47 -0.04
N GLY A 28 2.63 10.20 0.74
CA GLY A 28 3.22 8.87 0.88
C GLY A 28 4.31 8.60 -0.17
N ILE A 29 4.42 7.34 -0.62
CA ILE A 29 5.41 6.97 -1.64
C ILE A 29 5.05 7.64 -2.97
N GLU A 30 6.02 8.29 -3.61
CA GLU A 30 5.80 8.93 -4.91
C GLU A 30 5.35 7.95 -6.00
N GLY A 31 4.32 8.37 -6.74
CA GLY A 31 3.68 7.56 -7.77
C GLY A 31 2.83 6.41 -7.25
N ASP A 32 2.54 6.35 -5.95
CA ASP A 32 1.60 5.38 -5.40
C ASP A 32 0.14 5.81 -5.66
N ARG A 33 -0.64 4.86 -6.20
CA ARG A 33 -2.08 4.95 -6.49
C ARG A 33 -2.50 6.15 -7.35
N ILE A 34 -1.62 6.63 -8.22
CA ILE A 34 -1.87 7.76 -9.11
C ILE A 34 -2.78 7.42 -10.31
N VAL A 35 -3.11 6.14 -10.50
CA VAL A 35 -4.07 5.68 -11.49
C VAL A 35 -5.10 4.77 -10.84
N HIS A 36 -6.37 4.93 -11.22
CA HIS A 36 -7.45 4.01 -10.88
C HIS A 36 -8.24 3.59 -12.11
N VAL A 37 -9.14 2.64 -11.95
CA VAL A 37 -10.05 2.19 -13.01
C VAL A 37 -11.42 2.79 -12.76
N GLU A 38 -12.08 3.29 -13.79
CA GLU A 38 -13.48 3.73 -13.76
C GLU A 38 -14.33 2.87 -14.70
N ASN A 39 -15.62 2.73 -14.40
CA ASN A 39 -16.61 2.18 -15.33
C ASN A 39 -17.12 3.27 -16.30
N GLU A 40 -18.10 2.92 -17.14
CA GLU A 40 -18.70 3.86 -18.10
C GLU A 40 -19.40 5.07 -17.46
N ASP A 41 -19.84 4.95 -16.20
CA ASP A 41 -20.48 6.03 -15.44
C ASP A 41 -19.47 6.95 -14.72
N GLY A 42 -18.16 6.67 -14.82
CA GLY A 42 -17.12 7.37 -14.07
C GLY A 42 -16.98 6.90 -12.61
N HIS A 43 -17.63 5.80 -12.22
CA HIS A 43 -17.47 5.23 -10.88
C HIS A 43 -16.16 4.46 -10.75
N VAL A 44 -15.40 4.75 -9.69
CA VAL A 44 -14.15 4.05 -9.39
C VAL A 44 -14.41 2.56 -9.12
N ILE A 45 -13.79 1.71 -9.93
CA ILE A 45 -13.82 0.27 -9.82
C ILE A 45 -12.57 -0.22 -9.10
N THR A 46 -12.82 -1.06 -8.08
CA THR A 46 -11.76 -1.68 -7.30
C THR A 46 -11.79 -3.18 -7.42
N SER A 47 -10.66 -3.81 -7.14
CA SER A 47 -10.54 -5.27 -7.11
C SER A 47 -11.41 -5.96 -6.06
N ARG A 48 -12.09 -5.19 -5.19
CA ARG A 48 -13.13 -5.71 -4.29
C ARG A 48 -14.28 -6.34 -5.08
N THR A 49 -14.65 -5.72 -6.20
CA THR A 49 -15.70 -6.23 -7.10
C THR A 49 -15.11 -6.95 -8.30
N HIS A 50 -13.92 -6.55 -8.78
CA HIS A 50 -13.27 -7.09 -9.97
C HIS A 50 -11.86 -7.62 -9.67
N HIS A 51 -11.77 -8.71 -8.91
CA HIS A 51 -10.50 -9.25 -8.42
C HIS A 51 -9.49 -9.64 -9.51
N ARG A 52 -9.93 -9.90 -10.75
CA ARG A 52 -9.03 -10.18 -11.88
C ARG A 52 -8.05 -9.04 -12.17
N LEU A 53 -8.38 -7.81 -11.79
CA LEU A 53 -7.46 -6.66 -11.87
C LEU A 53 -6.18 -6.88 -11.04
N LEU A 54 -6.23 -7.68 -9.97
CA LEU A 54 -5.03 -8.02 -9.18
C LEU A 54 -4.00 -8.83 -9.96
N GLY A 55 -4.39 -9.48 -11.06
CA GLY A 55 -3.49 -10.26 -11.91
C GLY A 55 -2.59 -9.41 -12.80
N HIS A 56 -2.86 -8.11 -12.90
CA HIS A 56 -2.04 -7.17 -13.66
C HIS A 56 -1.01 -6.52 -12.73
N HIS A 57 0.19 -6.26 -13.25
CA HIS A 57 1.31 -5.69 -12.50
C HIS A 57 1.57 -4.24 -12.89
N GLY A 58 1.29 -3.32 -11.95
CA GLY A 58 1.60 -1.91 -12.07
C GLY A 58 2.99 -1.59 -11.53
N ARG A 59 3.79 -0.85 -12.31
CA ARG A 59 5.07 -0.25 -11.89
C ARG A 59 5.26 1.12 -12.54
N LEU A 60 6.23 1.92 -12.10
CA LEU A 60 6.66 3.09 -12.89
C LEU A 60 7.79 2.72 -13.86
N ASN A 61 7.82 3.39 -15.00
CA ASN A 61 8.97 3.37 -15.90
C ASN A 61 10.02 4.43 -15.49
N GLU A 62 11.10 4.53 -16.26
CA GLU A 62 12.20 5.47 -16.02
C GLU A 62 11.77 6.94 -16.07
N SER A 63 10.68 7.26 -16.77
CA SER A 63 10.10 8.60 -16.84
C SER A 63 9.10 8.89 -15.72
N GLY A 64 8.89 7.96 -14.79
CA GLY A 64 7.91 8.08 -13.70
C GLY A 64 6.46 7.84 -14.11
N GLU A 65 6.21 7.33 -15.33
CA GLU A 65 4.87 7.03 -15.81
C GLU A 65 4.45 5.59 -15.46
N PRO A 66 3.19 5.37 -15.03
CA PRO A 66 2.69 4.03 -14.77
C PRO A 66 2.70 3.14 -16.02
N VAL A 67 3.20 1.93 -15.86
CA VAL A 67 3.09 0.85 -16.85
C VAL A 67 2.40 -0.35 -16.21
N VAL A 68 1.56 -1.03 -17.00
CA VAL A 68 0.82 -2.23 -16.63
C VAL A 68 1.28 -3.35 -17.55
N ASP A 69 1.86 -4.41 -16.98
CA ASP A 69 2.37 -5.57 -17.73
C ASP A 69 3.29 -5.23 -18.91
N GLY A 70 4.06 -4.15 -18.76
CA GLY A 70 5.04 -3.67 -19.74
C GLY A 70 4.51 -2.63 -20.73
N PHE A 71 3.22 -2.29 -20.70
CA PHE A 71 2.61 -1.26 -21.56
C PHE A 71 2.29 -0.02 -20.74
N LEU A 72 2.30 1.18 -21.36
CA LEU A 72 1.85 2.38 -20.68
C LEU A 72 0.41 2.21 -20.17
N TRP A 73 0.09 2.84 -19.04
CA TRP A 73 -1.26 2.79 -18.49
C TRP A 73 -2.33 3.32 -19.46
N SER A 74 -1.94 4.24 -20.34
CA SER A 74 -2.75 4.84 -21.41
C SER A 74 -2.72 4.05 -22.73
N ASP A 75 -1.97 2.95 -22.80
CA ASP A 75 -1.87 2.13 -24.01
C ASP A 75 -3.22 1.46 -24.34
N PRO A 76 -3.63 1.42 -25.62
CA PRO A 76 -4.85 0.74 -26.04
C PRO A 76 -4.95 -0.72 -25.60
N LYS A 77 -3.82 -1.44 -25.49
CA LYS A 77 -3.78 -2.81 -24.98
C LYS A 77 -4.15 -2.87 -23.50
N THR A 78 -3.53 -2.04 -22.67
CA THR A 78 -3.86 -1.93 -21.24
C THR A 78 -5.34 -1.62 -21.04
N ARG A 79 -5.88 -0.69 -21.84
CA ARG A 79 -7.30 -0.36 -21.80
C ARG A 79 -8.19 -1.56 -22.17
N LYS A 80 -7.80 -2.32 -23.20
CA LYS A 80 -8.54 -3.52 -23.62
C LYS A 80 -8.61 -4.55 -22.48
N ASP A 81 -7.50 -4.82 -21.81
CA ASP A 81 -7.45 -5.78 -20.71
C ASP A 81 -8.37 -5.34 -19.53
N VAL A 82 -8.40 -4.04 -19.24
CA VAL A 82 -9.33 -3.48 -18.25
C VAL A 82 -10.79 -3.62 -18.66
N VAL A 83 -11.12 -3.35 -19.93
CA VAL A 83 -12.49 -3.54 -20.47
C VAL A 83 -12.90 -5.02 -20.43
N ASP A 84 -11.99 -5.94 -20.72
CA ASP A 84 -12.26 -7.38 -20.67
C ASP A 84 -12.56 -7.88 -19.23
N ILE A 85 -12.12 -7.15 -18.21
CA ILE A 85 -12.37 -7.46 -16.80
C ILE A 85 -13.60 -6.73 -16.26
N VAL A 86 -13.71 -5.42 -16.51
CA VAL A 86 -14.69 -4.53 -15.86
C VAL A 86 -15.94 -4.35 -16.70
N GLY A 87 -15.85 -4.54 -18.01
CA GLY A 87 -16.92 -4.35 -18.95
C GLY A 87 -16.73 -3.13 -19.85
N ARG A 88 -17.70 -2.96 -20.76
CA ARG A 88 -17.69 -1.90 -21.77
C ARG A 88 -17.57 -0.52 -21.11
N GLY A 89 -16.82 0.36 -21.77
CA GLY A 89 -16.63 1.75 -21.33
C GLY A 89 -15.63 1.94 -20.19
N ALA A 90 -15.12 0.86 -19.59
CA ALA A 90 -14.10 0.96 -18.57
C ALA A 90 -12.81 1.62 -19.09
N GLN A 91 -12.14 2.37 -18.22
CA GLN A 91 -10.92 3.10 -18.53
C GLN A 91 -10.02 3.25 -17.31
N LEU A 92 -8.73 3.46 -17.56
CA LEU A 92 -7.80 3.91 -16.53
C LEU A 92 -7.80 5.44 -16.51
N VAL A 93 -7.84 6.01 -15.32
CA VAL A 93 -7.85 7.46 -15.10
C VAL A 93 -6.75 7.82 -14.14
N ARG A 94 -6.02 8.89 -14.46
CA ARG A 94 -4.99 9.46 -13.59
C ARG A 94 -5.64 10.38 -12.56
N ASP A 95 -5.26 10.20 -11.31
CA ASP A 95 -5.70 11.01 -10.18
C ASP A 95 -4.50 11.37 -9.30
N ASP A 96 -4.00 12.60 -9.47
CA ASP A 96 -2.94 13.15 -8.64
C ASP A 96 -3.49 13.89 -7.41
N SER A 97 -4.82 13.89 -7.20
CA SER A 97 -5.46 14.54 -6.06
C SER A 97 -5.15 13.82 -4.74
N ARG A 98 -5.50 14.48 -3.63
CA ARG A 98 -5.36 13.90 -2.28
C ARG A 98 -6.41 12.83 -2.01
N ASP A 99 -7.52 12.82 -2.75
CA ASP A 99 -8.68 11.98 -2.51
C ASP A 99 -8.54 10.57 -3.12
N ARG A 100 -7.45 10.31 -3.85
CA ARG A 100 -7.15 9.00 -4.47
C ARG A 100 -7.01 7.84 -3.48
N PHE A 101 -6.77 8.13 -2.19
CA PHE A 101 -6.58 7.11 -1.16
C PHE A 101 -7.89 6.73 -0.46
N ASP A 102 -8.06 5.44 -0.14
CA ASP A 102 -9.26 4.96 0.56
C ASP A 102 -9.34 5.42 2.04
N VAL A 103 -8.20 5.68 2.68
CA VAL A 103 -8.11 6.10 4.10
C VAL A 103 -6.96 7.06 4.30
N LEU A 104 -5.73 6.56 4.27
CA LEU A 104 -4.50 7.33 4.44
C LEU A 104 -3.46 6.89 3.41
N PRO A 105 -2.49 7.76 3.06
CA PRO A 105 -1.58 7.55 1.95
C PRO A 105 -0.56 6.43 2.16
N LEU A 106 -0.26 6.05 3.40
CA LEU A 106 0.69 4.99 3.71
C LEU A 106 0.03 3.87 4.50
N LEU A 107 0.34 2.64 4.10
CA LEU A 107 0.06 1.45 4.90
C LEU A 107 1.37 0.81 5.37
N VAL A 108 1.55 0.69 6.68
CA VAL A 108 2.75 0.08 7.27
C VAL A 108 2.40 -1.27 7.88
N ALA A 109 3.12 -2.32 7.52
CA ALA A 109 3.05 -3.63 8.19
C ALA A 109 4.38 -3.92 8.92
N THR A 110 4.37 -4.90 9.82
CA THR A 110 5.58 -5.36 10.52
C THR A 110 5.84 -6.82 10.20
N ASP A 111 7.10 -7.24 10.23
CA ASP A 111 7.48 -8.62 10.01
C ASP A 111 6.90 -9.56 11.07
N GLY A 112 6.86 -9.15 12.33
CA GLY A 112 6.18 -9.86 13.41
C GLY A 112 4.70 -10.12 13.11
N ALA A 113 3.96 -9.10 12.68
CA ALA A 113 2.54 -9.24 12.38
C ALA A 113 2.29 -10.10 11.14
N ILE A 114 3.16 -10.02 10.14
CA ILE A 114 3.10 -10.88 8.94
C ILE A 114 3.40 -12.33 9.33
N ALA A 115 4.40 -12.58 10.17
CA ALA A 115 4.71 -13.91 10.68
C ALA A 115 3.54 -14.48 11.50
N ALA A 116 2.95 -13.67 12.38
CA ALA A 116 1.75 -14.04 13.13
C ALA A 116 0.55 -14.30 12.19
N PHE A 117 0.36 -13.48 11.15
CA PHE A 117 -0.67 -13.69 10.13
C PHE A 117 -0.50 -15.05 9.42
N GLY A 118 0.73 -15.53 9.26
CA GLY A 118 1.04 -16.88 8.78
C GLY A 118 0.75 -17.09 7.30
N ARG A 119 0.68 -15.99 6.54
CA ARG A 119 0.35 -15.95 5.10
C ARG A 119 1.18 -14.87 4.42
N ASP A 120 1.18 -14.87 3.09
CA ASP A 120 1.92 -13.88 2.31
C ASP A 120 1.50 -12.44 2.66
N GLY A 121 2.46 -11.63 3.11
CA GLY A 121 2.25 -10.24 3.51
C GLY A 121 1.76 -9.33 2.37
N ARG A 122 2.00 -9.68 1.10
CA ARG A 122 1.49 -8.94 -0.07
C ARG A 122 -0.04 -8.86 -0.10
N ARG A 123 -0.73 -9.81 0.55
CA ARG A 123 -2.20 -9.78 0.74
C ARG A 123 -2.67 -8.54 1.51
N LEU A 124 -1.82 -7.99 2.38
CA LEU A 124 -2.12 -6.79 3.15
C LEU A 124 -1.87 -5.49 2.35
N ARG A 125 -1.16 -5.60 1.22
CA ARG A 125 -0.73 -4.50 0.34
C ARG A 125 -0.03 -3.34 1.08
N PRO A 126 0.97 -3.62 1.96
CA PRO A 126 1.71 -2.56 2.65
C PRO A 126 2.53 -1.75 1.66
N ASN A 127 2.74 -0.48 1.97
CA ASN A 127 3.75 0.38 1.34
C ASN A 127 5.12 0.17 1.98
N LEU A 128 5.17 -0.02 3.30
CA LEU A 128 6.40 -0.34 4.04
C LEU A 128 6.20 -1.58 4.91
N VAL A 129 7.23 -2.42 4.97
CA VAL A 129 7.35 -3.47 5.99
C VAL A 129 8.50 -3.11 6.92
N ILE A 130 8.21 -2.96 8.21
CA ILE A 130 9.19 -2.70 9.25
C ILE A 130 9.65 -4.03 9.85
N GLY A 131 10.96 -4.28 9.78
CA GLY A 131 11.61 -5.48 10.29
C GLY A 131 12.16 -5.32 11.71
N GLY A 132 12.29 -6.45 12.40
CA GLY A 132 12.77 -6.54 13.78
C GLY A 132 11.70 -6.19 14.80
N VAL A 133 10.43 -6.49 14.50
CA VAL A 133 9.29 -6.26 15.40
C VAL A 133 8.76 -7.60 15.87
N GLU A 134 8.66 -7.79 17.19
CA GLU A 134 8.20 -9.04 17.76
C GLU A 134 6.66 -9.11 17.79
N GLY A 135 6.12 -10.21 17.28
CA GLY A 135 4.69 -10.53 17.35
C GLY A 135 3.80 -9.39 16.83
N LEU A 136 2.90 -8.90 17.68
CA LEU A 136 1.94 -7.84 17.36
C LEU A 136 2.26 -6.52 18.08
N ALA A 137 3.54 -6.26 18.37
CA ALA A 137 3.96 -5.07 19.11
C ALA A 137 3.51 -3.77 18.45
N GLU A 138 3.29 -3.74 17.13
CA GLU A 138 2.82 -2.57 16.41
C GLU A 138 1.41 -2.10 16.80
N ARG A 139 0.64 -2.95 17.48
CA ARG A 139 -0.70 -2.61 17.96
C ARG A 139 -0.71 -1.49 18.99
N SER A 140 0.41 -1.24 19.68
CA SER A 140 0.51 -0.13 20.65
C SER A 140 1.02 1.17 20.02
N TRP A 141 1.34 1.18 18.72
CA TRP A 141 1.95 2.33 18.05
C TRP A 141 0.99 3.45 17.60
N PRO A 142 -0.34 3.26 17.48
CA PRO A 142 -1.25 4.38 17.19
C PRO A 142 -1.02 5.60 18.10
N GLY A 143 -0.92 6.79 17.51
CA GLY A 143 -0.57 8.04 18.19
C GLY A 143 0.94 8.30 18.31
N GLN A 144 1.78 7.41 17.79
CA GLN A 144 3.24 7.58 17.71
C GLN A 144 3.70 7.88 16.28
N CYS A 145 5.00 8.02 16.06
CA CYS A 145 5.59 8.19 14.73
C CYS A 145 6.84 7.33 14.55
N LEU A 146 7.09 6.95 13.31
CA LEU A 146 8.32 6.32 12.86
C LEU A 146 9.28 7.40 12.36
N HIS A 147 10.51 7.36 12.87
CA HIS A 147 11.63 8.17 12.41
C HIS A 147 12.58 7.31 11.57
N ILE A 148 12.90 7.79 10.37
CA ILE A 148 13.74 7.11 9.38
C ILE A 148 14.70 8.15 8.79
N GLY A 149 15.82 8.39 9.48
CA GLY A 149 16.64 9.57 9.22
C GLY A 149 15.81 10.85 9.39
N GLU A 150 15.70 11.65 8.34
CA GLU A 150 14.87 12.86 8.32
C GLU A 150 13.38 12.59 8.06
N VAL A 151 13.01 11.39 7.61
CA VAL A 151 11.63 11.06 7.27
C VAL A 151 10.84 10.76 8.55
N ILE A 152 9.68 11.40 8.70
CA ILE A 152 8.79 11.19 9.85
C ILE A 152 7.41 10.76 9.35
N ILE A 153 6.98 9.59 9.78
CA ILE A 153 5.68 8.98 9.42
C ILE A 153 4.82 8.87 10.68
N GLY A 154 3.70 9.56 10.72
CA GLY A 154 2.71 9.47 11.80
C GLY A 154 1.86 8.19 11.68
N ILE A 155 1.51 7.60 12.82
CA ILE A 155 0.71 6.37 12.91
C ILE A 155 -0.65 6.72 13.49
N GLN A 156 -1.71 6.60 12.70
CA GLN A 156 -3.05 6.98 13.11
C GLN A 156 -3.75 5.87 13.89
N ASP A 157 -3.94 4.71 13.25
CA ASP A 157 -4.72 3.60 13.79
C ASP A 157 -4.37 2.26 13.11
N LEU A 158 -4.94 1.18 13.64
CA LEU A 158 -4.85 -0.16 13.04
C LEU A 158 -5.83 -0.29 11.87
N ARG A 159 -5.38 -0.85 10.75
CA ARG A 159 -6.26 -0.89 9.58
C ARG A 159 -7.20 -2.10 9.52
N GLY A 160 -8.49 -1.80 9.43
CA GLY A 160 -9.53 -2.75 9.03
C GLY A 160 -9.21 -3.49 7.73
N ARG A 161 -9.33 -4.81 7.74
CA ARG A 161 -9.05 -5.68 6.59
C ARG A 161 -10.35 -6.07 5.90
N CYS A 162 -10.30 -6.20 4.58
CA CYS A 162 -11.46 -6.50 3.75
C CYS A 162 -11.20 -7.73 2.87
N ILE A 163 -12.19 -8.05 2.04
CA ILE A 163 -12.18 -9.20 1.12
C ILE A 163 -10.94 -9.25 0.22
N MET A 164 -10.30 -8.11 -0.06
CA MET A 164 -9.06 -8.03 -0.84
C MET A 164 -7.95 -8.96 -0.32
N THR A 165 -7.86 -9.12 1.00
CA THR A 165 -6.84 -9.99 1.63
C THR A 165 -7.02 -11.47 1.31
N THR A 166 -8.21 -11.87 0.87
CA THR A 166 -8.56 -13.28 0.60
C THR A 166 -7.97 -13.80 -0.71
N PHE A 167 -7.57 -12.93 -1.62
CA PHE A 167 -6.98 -13.33 -2.90
C PHE A 167 -5.49 -13.60 -2.75
N ASP A 168 -5.04 -14.72 -3.28
CA ASP A 168 -3.63 -15.04 -3.38
C ASP A 168 -2.92 -14.11 -4.37
N PRO A 169 -1.78 -13.48 -3.99
CA PRO A 169 -1.11 -12.50 -4.84
C PRO A 169 -0.62 -13.08 -6.18
N ASP A 170 -0.31 -14.37 -6.24
CA ASP A 170 0.26 -15.00 -7.44
C ASP A 170 -0.81 -15.76 -8.22
N SER A 171 -1.60 -16.59 -7.55
CA SER A 171 -2.59 -17.47 -8.20
C SER A 171 -3.98 -16.84 -8.37
N LEU A 172 -4.25 -15.70 -7.72
CA LEU A 172 -5.58 -15.08 -7.61
C LEU A 172 -6.66 -15.97 -7.00
N LYS A 173 -6.31 -17.15 -6.49
CA LYS A 173 -7.27 -18.04 -5.83
C LYS A 173 -7.79 -17.37 -4.56
N GLN A 174 -9.12 -17.35 -4.43
CA GLN A 174 -9.76 -16.78 -3.25
C GLN A 174 -9.82 -17.81 -2.11
N ASP A 175 -9.29 -17.43 -0.95
CA ASP A 175 -9.47 -18.13 0.33
C ASP A 175 -10.15 -17.20 1.33
N ARG A 176 -11.48 -17.36 1.50
CA ARG A 176 -12.27 -16.55 2.43
C ARG A 176 -11.93 -16.81 3.90
N GLN A 177 -11.32 -17.95 4.22
CA GLN A 177 -10.90 -18.24 5.59
C GLN A 177 -9.83 -17.25 6.06
N VAL A 178 -9.07 -16.64 5.14
CA VAL A 178 -8.12 -15.57 5.45
C VAL A 178 -8.79 -14.43 6.24
N LEU A 179 -9.91 -13.90 5.73
CA LEU A 179 -10.57 -12.78 6.40
C LEU A 179 -11.24 -13.21 7.72
N THR A 180 -11.85 -14.41 7.74
CA THR A 180 -12.40 -14.99 8.98
C THR A 180 -11.32 -15.14 10.05
N ASP A 181 -10.14 -15.60 9.67
CA ASP A 181 -9.00 -15.76 10.57
C ASP A 181 -8.50 -14.41 11.09
N ILE A 182 -8.43 -13.40 10.20
CA ILE A 182 -8.08 -12.04 10.59
C ILE A 182 -9.06 -11.48 11.63
N VAL A 183 -10.36 -11.71 11.44
CA VAL A 183 -11.39 -11.29 12.40
C VAL A 183 -11.21 -11.99 13.75
N ARG A 184 -11.01 -13.32 13.73
CA ARG A 184 -10.91 -14.11 14.97
C ARG A 184 -9.64 -13.86 15.77
N ARG A 185 -8.49 -13.70 15.11
CA ARG A 185 -7.18 -13.63 15.77
C ARG A 185 -6.69 -12.20 15.98
N PHE A 186 -7.10 -11.27 15.12
CA PHE A 186 -6.61 -9.89 15.11
C PHE A 186 -7.74 -8.87 15.20
N GLY A 187 -8.97 -9.27 15.53
CA GLY A 187 -10.10 -8.35 15.67
C GLY A 187 -10.44 -7.60 14.37
N GLY A 188 -10.14 -8.20 13.21
CA GLY A 188 -10.43 -7.61 11.90
C GLY A 188 -9.39 -6.61 11.42
N THR A 189 -8.31 -6.39 12.16
CA THR A 189 -7.31 -5.37 11.86
C THR A 189 -5.89 -5.94 11.76
N LEU A 190 -5.16 -5.53 10.73
CA LEU A 190 -3.75 -5.83 10.52
C LEU A 190 -3.13 -4.69 9.70
N ALA A 191 -1.85 -4.42 9.94
CA ALA A 191 -1.15 -3.23 9.45
C ALA A 191 -1.70 -1.92 10.04
N LEU A 192 -1.02 -0.81 9.74
CA LEU A 192 -1.23 0.51 10.32
C LEU A 192 -1.55 1.52 9.22
N ASN A 193 -2.55 2.35 9.48
CA ASN A 193 -2.81 3.55 8.70
C ASN A 193 -1.84 4.65 9.12
N CYS A 194 -1.08 5.14 8.15
CA CYS A 194 -0.04 6.12 8.40
C CYS A 194 -0.13 7.32 7.44
N PHE A 195 0.36 8.46 7.89
CA PHE A 195 0.47 9.69 7.12
C PHE A 195 1.87 10.27 7.22
N VAL A 196 2.23 11.12 6.26
CA VAL A 196 3.56 11.73 6.23
C VAL A 196 3.54 13.02 7.03
N ILE A 197 4.46 13.14 7.99
CA ILE A 197 4.73 14.38 8.72
C ILE A 197 5.87 15.14 8.04
N ARG A 198 6.94 14.42 7.70
CA ARG A 198 8.09 14.94 6.94
C ARG A 198 8.53 13.91 5.90
N GLY A 199 8.65 14.38 4.66
CA GLY A 199 9.08 13.58 3.51
C GLY A 199 10.60 13.52 3.34
N GLY A 200 11.07 12.68 2.42
CA GLY A 200 12.48 12.48 2.11
C GLY A 200 12.78 11.12 1.48
N GLU A 201 14.06 10.84 1.24
CA GLU A 201 14.51 9.56 0.71
C GLU A 201 14.48 8.45 1.77
N ILE A 202 14.10 7.24 1.35
CA ILE A 202 14.20 6.02 2.14
C ILE A 202 14.81 4.89 1.30
N ARG A 203 15.51 3.98 1.98
CA ARG A 203 16.11 2.77 1.40
C ARG A 203 15.79 1.55 2.25
N VAL A 204 15.72 0.38 1.61
CA VAL A 204 15.67 -0.88 2.33
C VAL A 204 16.93 -0.99 3.20
N GLY A 205 16.74 -1.34 4.47
CA GLY A 205 17.80 -1.42 5.47
C GLY A 205 17.90 -0.19 6.38
N ASP A 206 17.29 0.94 6.03
CA ASP A 206 17.32 2.14 6.87
C ASP A 206 16.79 1.85 8.27
N THR A 207 17.47 2.41 9.28
CA THR A 207 17.08 2.29 10.68
C THR A 207 15.75 2.99 10.93
N VAL A 208 14.89 2.34 11.69
CA VAL A 208 13.57 2.84 12.07
C VAL A 208 13.48 2.89 13.59
N GLU A 209 13.16 4.08 14.10
CA GLU A 209 12.92 4.35 15.51
C GLU A 209 11.46 4.73 15.75
N LEU A 210 10.88 4.27 16.86
CA LEU A 210 9.53 4.63 17.27
C LEU A 210 9.61 5.76 18.31
N ALA A 211 9.09 6.93 17.98
CA ALA A 211 9.07 8.09 18.86
C ALA A 211 7.65 8.37 19.39
N ARG A 212 7.54 9.00 20.56
CA ARG A 212 6.23 9.36 21.15
C ARG A 212 5.63 10.59 20.45
N HIS A 213 4.31 10.78 20.55
CA HIS A 213 3.57 11.89 19.93
C HIS A 213 4.25 13.28 20.04
N ARG A 214 4.76 13.65 21.22
CA ARG A 214 5.41 14.95 21.45
C ARG A 214 6.72 15.14 20.65
N GLN A 215 7.30 14.06 20.16
CA GLN A 215 8.54 14.03 19.40
C GLN A 215 8.27 13.88 17.89
N CYS A 216 7.01 13.83 17.45
CA CYS A 216 6.68 13.78 16.04
C CYS A 216 6.86 15.13 15.33
N GLU A 217 6.98 16.22 16.09
CA GLU A 217 7.23 17.58 15.60
C GLU A 217 8.71 18.01 15.79
N ALA A 218 9.49 17.27 16.57
CA ALA A 218 10.82 17.69 17.02
C ALA A 218 11.93 17.17 16.09
N ALA A 219 12.18 17.91 15.01
CA ALA A 219 13.46 17.91 14.32
C ALA A 219 13.67 19.22 13.53
N HIS A 220 13.48 20.39 14.15
CA HIS A 220 14.02 21.68 13.68
C HIS A 220 14.13 22.63 14.86
N THR A 221 15.26 22.55 15.57
CA THR A 221 15.80 23.69 16.32
C THR A 221 17.27 23.42 16.57
N SER A 222 18.10 23.81 15.59
CA SER A 222 19.45 24.38 15.76
C SER A 222 19.91 24.87 14.39
#